data_AF-A0A3B9NRM3-F1
#
_entry.id   AF-A0A3B9NRM3-F1
#
_cell.length_a   1.000
_cell.length_b   1.000
_cell.length_c   1.000
_cell.angle_alpha   90.00
_cell.angle_beta   90.00
_cell.angle_gamma   90.00
#
_symmetry.space_group_name_H-M   'P 1'
#
loop_
_entity.id
_entity.type
_entity.pdbx_description
1 polymer ?
#
loop_
_entity_poly.entity_id
_entity_poly.type
_entity_poly.pdbx_seq_one_letter_code
_entity_poly.pdbx_strand_id
1 'polypeptide(L)'
;MTFANGESLLSVRRKINLSFAGSYTALAADTDYTYTAGGGYSVSSGDVIETNDGGFWEVAASGASDHHATTAGGVKLYEAGPHFSTRARAVAAHDRNVAAGRSVPVGTIWTADGLEYERDSAATMIPDLVGWKPLGVCTPNHFLENITPGTTNMTPGLQGAVDFSSDVSLLGQDYLFSTAVSVTSESIKIKGSGIGITRATCAQGWIDIDNSALTDETSIQVSDLSLISTSAGLYSAISGTGTTSRTLTRAGLLVERVAIHGSATGNSWKRGIYGVQVSDSRINNVSVVGDRDDWSLLDEAIYLSTSVDVTMDGLRLYWGGTGVYVLGDTEGVTLTASHIVGFETGYELLGVNGAAMQNISHCHMNTNQFGIKLGNSDGTASKNSDISHNDLIHNVPSLSGVGGVTDYDWVGVTIDGPATKVTHNTITGSLAQSDKGVVTTNQADRSVIQGNEITGCSTTAVEIVTGCNDCIVSGNTGGSSGSVSDSGTDTRIFGNQQEIFAEEVHGGATVTESNTSVTVSHLLDATPSIRDITVTPTNGMGLATKYYVSAVTSTTFDINLDRTPGAGNNAQFTWWAKLSKANL
;
A
#
# COMPACT_ATOMS: atom_id res chain seq x y z
N MET A 1 -33.50 -32.79 23.75
CA MET A 1 -33.39 -33.90 22.81
C MET A 1 -34.73 -34.59 22.79
N THR A 2 -35.39 -34.59 21.63
CA THR A 2 -36.68 -35.27 21.46
C THR A 2 -36.39 -36.48 20.57
N PHE A 3 -36.70 -37.67 21.04
CA PHE A 3 -36.47 -38.88 20.25
C PHE A 3 -37.52 -38.97 19.14
N ALA A 4 -37.20 -39.68 18.05
CA ALA A 4 -38.08 -39.84 16.89
C ALA A 4 -39.48 -40.44 17.20
N ASN A 5 -39.68 -40.96 18.41
CA ASN A 5 -40.95 -41.48 18.91
C ASN A 5 -41.84 -40.44 19.62
N GLY A 6 -41.44 -39.16 19.67
CA GLY A 6 -42.24 -38.09 20.29
C GLY A 6 -42.16 -38.03 21.82
N GLU A 7 -41.27 -38.79 22.46
CA GLU A 7 -41.05 -38.65 23.91
C GLU A 7 -40.28 -37.37 24.24
N SER A 8 -40.82 -36.58 25.17
CA SER A 8 -40.13 -35.40 25.70
C SER A 8 -38.95 -35.81 26.59
N LEU A 9 -37.94 -34.94 26.70
CA LEU A 9 -36.80 -35.10 27.60
C LEU A 9 -37.22 -35.44 29.05
N LEU A 10 -38.40 -34.97 29.49
CA LEU A 10 -38.98 -35.28 30.79
C LEU A 10 -39.52 -36.71 30.92
N SER A 11 -39.93 -37.36 29.82
CA SER A 11 -40.36 -38.77 29.78
C SER A 11 -39.16 -39.73 29.85
N VAL A 12 -38.05 -39.38 29.20
CA VAL A 12 -36.82 -40.19 29.16
C VAL A 12 -35.94 -40.01 30.41
N ARG A 13 -36.16 -38.98 31.24
CA ARG A 13 -35.52 -38.83 32.58
C ARG A 13 -35.66 -40.05 33.49
N ARG A 14 -36.55 -41.00 33.19
CA ARG A 14 -36.71 -42.26 33.95
C ARG A 14 -35.86 -43.43 33.45
N LYS A 15 -35.21 -43.35 32.29
CA LYS A 15 -34.26 -44.37 31.80
C LYS A 15 -32.83 -43.83 31.92
N ILE A 16 -32.35 -43.81 33.17
CA ILE A 16 -30.94 -43.73 33.59
C ILE A 16 -30.21 -42.45 33.13
N ASN A 17 -30.60 -41.29 33.67
CA ASN A 17 -29.60 -40.24 33.94
C ASN A 17 -29.02 -40.53 35.32
N LEU A 18 -27.79 -41.08 35.36
CA LEU A 18 -27.00 -41.09 36.58
C LEU A 18 -26.50 -39.65 36.77
N SER A 19 -27.23 -38.84 37.52
CA SER A 19 -26.72 -37.53 37.93
C SER A 19 -25.50 -37.76 38.82
N PHE A 20 -24.31 -37.48 38.31
CA PHE A 20 -23.08 -37.61 39.04
C PHE A 20 -22.82 -36.29 39.77
N ALA A 21 -22.85 -36.33 41.11
CA ALA A 21 -22.72 -35.15 41.94
C ALA A 21 -21.26 -34.65 42.05
N GLY A 22 -20.56 -34.50 40.93
CA GLY A 22 -19.18 -34.04 40.86
C GLY A 22 -18.83 -33.38 39.52
N SER A 23 -17.67 -32.73 39.46
CA SER A 23 -17.09 -32.17 38.22
C SER A 23 -16.55 -33.28 37.31
N TYR A 24 -16.14 -32.92 36.09
CA TYR A 24 -15.38 -33.84 35.23
C TYR A 24 -14.20 -34.52 35.96
N THR A 25 -13.42 -33.77 36.75
CA THR A 25 -12.29 -34.33 37.51
C THR A 25 -12.74 -35.43 38.47
N ALA A 26 -13.89 -35.25 39.13
CA ALA A 26 -14.46 -36.27 40.01
C ALA A 26 -14.96 -37.48 39.21
N LEU A 27 -15.56 -37.27 38.03
CA LEU A 27 -15.99 -38.36 37.15
C LEU A 27 -14.81 -39.18 36.62
N ALA A 28 -13.72 -38.52 36.24
CA ALA A 28 -12.49 -39.18 35.81
C ALA A 28 -11.83 -39.99 36.94
N ALA A 29 -11.94 -39.53 38.19
CA ALA A 29 -11.44 -40.24 39.36
C ALA A 29 -12.38 -41.35 39.88
N ASP A 30 -13.59 -41.46 39.32
CA ASP A 30 -14.61 -42.39 39.79
C ASP A 30 -14.20 -43.86 39.55
N THR A 31 -14.28 -44.67 40.61
CA THR A 31 -14.01 -46.12 40.58
C THR A 31 -15.27 -46.97 40.60
N ASP A 32 -16.43 -46.38 40.81
CA ASP A 32 -17.67 -47.10 41.10
C ASP A 32 -18.47 -47.40 39.83
N TYR A 33 -18.32 -46.58 38.79
CA TYR A 33 -18.83 -46.86 37.44
C TYR A 33 -18.07 -48.03 36.81
N THR A 34 -18.82 -49.00 36.29
CA THR A 34 -18.26 -50.19 35.62
C THR A 34 -19.15 -50.68 34.48
N TYR A 35 -18.54 -51.32 33.48
CA TYR A 35 -19.26 -52.09 32.46
C TYR A 35 -19.80 -53.44 32.99
N THR A 36 -19.39 -53.86 34.19
CA THR A 36 -19.75 -55.16 34.74
C THR A 36 -21.17 -55.14 35.29
N ALA A 37 -22.05 -55.96 34.71
CA ALA A 37 -23.41 -56.14 35.22
C ALA A 37 -23.39 -56.57 36.70
N GLY A 38 -24.11 -55.83 37.55
CA GLY A 38 -24.18 -56.08 38.99
C GLY A 38 -23.14 -55.33 39.85
N GLY A 39 -22.28 -54.50 39.25
CA GLY A 39 -21.46 -53.53 39.98
C GLY A 39 -22.28 -52.39 40.60
N GLY A 40 -21.66 -51.57 41.45
CA GLY A 40 -22.32 -50.47 42.19
C GLY A 40 -23.08 -49.52 41.28
N TYR A 41 -22.44 -49.04 40.21
CA TYR A 41 -23.08 -48.26 39.14
C TYR A 41 -22.76 -48.86 37.77
N SER A 42 -23.47 -49.93 37.41
CA SER A 42 -23.32 -50.55 36.08
C SER A 42 -23.82 -49.61 34.98
N VAL A 43 -22.99 -49.35 33.97
CA VAL A 43 -23.33 -48.53 32.79
C VAL A 43 -23.20 -49.33 31.50
N SER A 44 -23.96 -48.94 30.48
CA SER A 44 -23.98 -49.51 29.14
C SER A 44 -23.54 -48.47 28.10
N SER A 45 -23.04 -48.93 26.96
CA SER A 45 -22.72 -48.05 25.83
C SER A 45 -23.95 -47.24 25.42
N GLY A 46 -23.79 -45.93 25.25
CA GLY A 46 -24.87 -44.99 24.91
C GLY A 46 -25.56 -44.35 26.11
N ASP A 47 -25.28 -44.80 27.34
CA ASP A 47 -25.74 -44.11 28.55
C ASP A 47 -25.12 -42.71 28.61
N VAL A 48 -25.85 -41.73 29.14
CA VAL A 48 -25.36 -40.35 29.29
C VAL A 48 -25.23 -40.01 30.77
N ILE A 49 -24.04 -39.56 31.16
CA ILE A 49 -23.70 -39.11 32.50
C ILE A 49 -23.64 -37.58 32.48
N GLU A 50 -24.39 -36.94 33.37
CA GLU A 50 -24.40 -35.49 33.55
C GLU A 50 -23.52 -35.14 34.76
N THR A 51 -22.59 -34.20 34.58
CA THR A 51 -21.71 -33.67 35.64
C THR A 51 -22.23 -32.33 36.18
N ASN A 52 -21.86 -31.99 37.42
CA ASN A 52 -22.34 -30.77 38.09
C ASN A 52 -21.86 -29.46 37.44
N ASP A 53 -20.82 -29.52 36.61
CA ASP A 53 -20.32 -28.40 35.81
C ASP A 53 -21.11 -28.21 34.49
N GLY A 54 -22.18 -28.98 34.28
CA GLY A 54 -23.05 -28.88 33.11
C GLY A 54 -22.57 -29.68 31.89
N GLY A 55 -21.51 -30.48 32.04
CA GLY A 55 -21.03 -31.39 31.00
C GLY A 55 -21.89 -32.65 30.87
N PHE A 56 -22.04 -33.14 29.64
CA PHE A 56 -22.63 -34.44 29.33
C PHE A 56 -21.57 -35.36 28.73
N TRP A 57 -21.54 -36.60 29.23
CA TRP A 57 -20.60 -37.63 28.81
C TRP A 57 -21.37 -38.88 28.37
N GLU A 58 -21.15 -39.33 27.14
CA GLU A 58 -21.73 -40.56 26.62
C GLU A 58 -20.80 -41.74 26.89
N VAL A 59 -21.30 -42.79 27.52
CA VAL A 59 -20.55 -44.01 27.79
C VAL A 59 -20.22 -44.70 26.47
N ALA A 60 -18.94 -44.83 26.19
CA ALA A 60 -18.44 -45.53 25.02
C ALA A 60 -18.58 -47.04 25.20
N ALA A 61 -18.48 -47.80 24.11
CA ALA A 61 -18.34 -49.25 24.20
C ALA A 61 -17.04 -49.60 24.96
N SER A 62 -17.05 -50.67 25.76
CA SER A 62 -15.86 -51.08 26.55
C SER A 62 -14.61 -51.31 25.68
N GLY A 63 -14.81 -51.74 24.43
CA GLY A 63 -13.75 -51.93 23.43
C GLY A 63 -13.34 -50.67 22.66
N ALA A 64 -14.00 -49.52 22.85
CA ALA A 64 -13.75 -48.31 22.06
C ALA A 64 -12.31 -47.79 22.24
N SER A 65 -11.63 -47.49 21.14
CA SER A 65 -10.27 -46.94 21.14
C SER A 65 -10.23 -45.43 20.96
N ASP A 66 -11.32 -44.85 20.49
CA ASP A 66 -11.51 -43.42 20.17
C ASP A 66 -12.17 -42.62 21.30
N HIS A 67 -12.28 -43.20 22.50
CA HIS A 67 -12.85 -42.54 23.67
C HIS A 67 -12.03 -41.30 24.08
N HIS A 68 -12.69 -40.31 24.67
CA HIS A 68 -12.06 -39.04 25.05
C HIS A 68 -11.50 -39.06 26.47
N ALA A 69 -12.12 -39.84 27.36
CA ALA A 69 -11.71 -40.01 28.75
C ALA A 69 -11.99 -41.44 29.23
N THR A 70 -11.27 -41.87 30.27
CA THR A 70 -11.51 -43.13 30.97
C THR A 70 -11.60 -42.85 32.47
N THR A 71 -12.64 -43.33 33.14
CA THR A 71 -12.77 -43.25 34.60
C THR A 71 -11.76 -44.20 35.27
N ALA A 72 -11.44 -43.99 36.55
CA ALA A 72 -10.59 -44.91 37.30
C ALA A 72 -11.17 -46.34 37.38
N GLY A 73 -12.50 -46.48 37.31
CA GLY A 73 -13.22 -47.76 37.19
C GLY A 73 -13.14 -48.42 35.80
N GLY A 74 -12.50 -47.78 34.84
CA GLY A 74 -12.28 -48.30 33.48
C GLY A 74 -13.42 -48.02 32.49
N VAL A 75 -14.38 -47.17 32.85
CA VAL A 75 -15.45 -46.76 31.93
C VAL A 75 -14.94 -45.70 30.97
N LYS A 76 -15.12 -45.94 29.68
CA LYS A 76 -14.70 -45.02 28.61
C LYS A 76 -15.83 -44.07 28.27
N LEU A 77 -15.50 -42.81 28.02
CA LEU A 77 -16.46 -41.72 27.83
C LEU A 77 -16.15 -40.92 26.57
N TYR A 78 -17.19 -40.51 25.85
CA TYR A 78 -17.16 -39.47 24.84
C TYR A 78 -17.78 -38.19 25.39
N GLU A 79 -17.31 -37.04 24.93
CA GLU A 79 -18.00 -35.77 25.17
C GLU A 79 -19.32 -35.76 24.38
N ALA A 80 -20.41 -35.35 25.04
CA ALA A 80 -21.76 -35.31 24.47
C ALA A 80 -22.40 -33.90 24.51
N GLY A 81 -21.60 -32.89 24.87
CA GLY A 81 -21.98 -31.47 24.88
C GLY A 81 -22.34 -30.94 26.27
N PRO A 82 -22.83 -29.69 26.36
CA PRO A 82 -22.72 -28.67 25.31
C PRO A 82 -21.28 -28.16 25.12
N HIS A 83 -20.35 -28.54 25.99
CA HIS A 83 -18.96 -28.12 25.94
C HIS A 83 -18.08 -29.26 25.42
N PHE A 84 -17.34 -28.98 24.35
CA PHE A 84 -16.39 -29.90 23.73
C PHE A 84 -14.98 -29.31 23.81
N SER A 85 -13.98 -30.16 24.02
CA SER A 85 -12.60 -29.67 24.10
C SER A 85 -12.03 -29.30 22.74
N THR A 86 -12.53 -29.89 21.65
CA THR A 86 -12.14 -29.57 20.26
C THR A 86 -13.33 -29.64 19.32
N ARG A 87 -13.23 -28.99 18.16
CA ARG A 87 -14.25 -29.05 17.11
C ARG A 87 -14.47 -30.47 16.60
N ALA A 88 -13.40 -31.25 16.39
CA ALA A 88 -13.53 -32.65 15.99
C ALA A 88 -14.41 -33.48 16.96
N ARG A 89 -14.35 -33.20 18.26
CA ARG A 89 -15.19 -33.88 19.26
C ARG A 89 -16.66 -33.48 19.16
N ALA A 90 -16.94 -32.21 18.85
CA ALA A 90 -18.30 -31.73 18.57
C ALA A 90 -18.88 -32.39 17.31
N VAL A 91 -18.10 -32.47 16.23
CA VAL A 91 -18.47 -33.19 14.99
C VAL A 91 -18.76 -34.67 15.27
N ALA A 92 -17.87 -35.36 16.00
CA ALA A 92 -18.08 -36.75 16.36
C ALA A 92 -19.36 -36.96 17.23
N ALA A 93 -19.67 -36.01 18.12
CA ALA A 93 -20.90 -36.05 18.91
C ALA A 93 -22.15 -35.79 18.06
N HIS A 94 -22.07 -34.88 17.08
CA HIS A 94 -23.11 -34.70 16.06
C HIS A 94 -23.36 -36.00 15.30
N ASP A 95 -22.31 -36.64 14.78
CA ASP A 95 -22.44 -37.85 13.97
C ASP A 95 -23.00 -39.02 14.78
N ARG A 96 -22.57 -39.18 16.04
CA ARG A 96 -23.19 -40.16 16.96
C ARG A 96 -24.66 -39.88 17.20
N ASN A 97 -25.06 -38.61 17.32
CA ASN A 97 -26.47 -38.25 17.44
C ASN A 97 -27.27 -38.60 16.19
N VAL A 98 -26.76 -38.26 15.01
CA VAL A 98 -27.39 -38.59 13.73
C VAL A 98 -27.51 -40.11 13.55
N ALA A 99 -26.43 -40.86 13.79
CA ALA A 99 -26.40 -42.32 13.68
C ALA A 99 -27.37 -43.01 14.65
N ALA A 100 -27.56 -42.46 15.85
CA ALA A 100 -28.50 -42.95 16.83
C ALA A 100 -29.96 -42.47 16.61
N GLY A 101 -30.23 -41.66 15.57
CA GLY A 101 -31.54 -41.05 15.34
C GLY A 101 -31.96 -40.07 16.45
N ARG A 102 -31.00 -39.50 17.17
CA ARG A 102 -31.20 -38.50 18.22
C ARG A 102 -31.22 -37.10 17.60
N SER A 103 -32.16 -36.26 18.04
CA SER A 103 -32.23 -34.86 17.61
C SER A 103 -31.85 -33.90 18.75
N VAL A 104 -30.90 -33.01 18.49
CA VAL A 104 -30.58 -31.90 19.39
C VAL A 104 -31.62 -30.79 19.20
N PRO A 105 -32.23 -30.24 20.27
CA PRO A 105 -33.23 -29.18 20.15
C PRO A 105 -32.70 -27.95 19.42
N VAL A 106 -33.54 -27.30 18.62
CA VAL A 106 -33.25 -25.99 18.04
C VAL A 106 -33.00 -24.96 19.16
N GLY A 107 -32.02 -24.08 18.94
CA GLY A 107 -31.53 -23.11 19.93
C GLY A 107 -30.53 -23.69 20.94
N THR A 108 -30.19 -24.98 20.85
CA THR A 108 -29.09 -25.53 21.65
C THR A 108 -27.78 -24.91 21.20
N ILE A 109 -26.96 -24.47 22.15
CA ILE A 109 -25.63 -23.93 21.90
C ILE A 109 -24.60 -24.99 22.26
N TRP A 110 -23.69 -25.27 21.34
CA TRP A 110 -22.48 -26.04 21.57
C TRP A 110 -21.28 -25.12 21.53
N THR A 111 -20.29 -25.39 22.38
CA THR A 111 -19.01 -24.69 22.39
C THR A 111 -17.88 -25.69 22.13
N ALA A 112 -16.93 -25.36 21.27
CA ALA A 112 -15.79 -26.21 20.97
C ALA A 112 -14.58 -25.37 20.60
N ASP A 113 -13.45 -25.53 21.32
CA ASP A 113 -12.22 -24.75 21.08
C ASP A 113 -12.45 -23.22 21.08
N GLY A 114 -13.32 -22.75 21.99
CA GLY A 114 -13.72 -21.34 22.08
C GLY A 114 -14.67 -20.85 20.98
N LEU A 115 -15.06 -21.72 20.05
CA LEU A 115 -16.07 -21.45 19.02
C LEU A 115 -17.47 -21.78 19.56
N GLU A 116 -18.49 -21.09 19.04
CA GLU A 116 -19.89 -21.33 19.43
C GLU A 116 -20.73 -21.73 18.21
N TYR A 117 -21.62 -22.68 18.41
CA TYR A 117 -22.51 -23.21 17.37
C TYR A 117 -23.95 -23.23 17.89
N GLU A 118 -24.88 -22.70 17.12
CA GLU A 118 -26.31 -22.78 17.43
C GLU A 118 -27.00 -23.81 16.53
N ARG A 119 -27.81 -24.69 17.13
CA ARG A 119 -28.66 -25.61 16.39
C ARG A 119 -29.82 -24.85 15.74
N ASP A 120 -29.86 -24.78 14.42
CA ASP A 120 -30.89 -24.08 13.64
C ASP A 120 -31.81 -25.04 12.85
N SER A 121 -31.46 -26.33 12.75
CA SER A 121 -32.15 -27.40 12.01
C SER A 121 -32.20 -27.30 10.49
N ALA A 122 -32.17 -26.09 9.91
CA ALA A 122 -32.22 -25.88 8.46
C ALA A 122 -30.85 -25.53 7.84
N ALA A 123 -29.90 -25.04 8.64
CA ALA A 123 -28.59 -24.60 8.13
C ALA A 123 -27.79 -25.74 7.47
N THR A 124 -27.25 -25.51 6.28
CA THR A 124 -26.39 -26.48 5.56
C THR A 124 -24.97 -25.99 5.35
N MET A 125 -24.62 -24.84 5.91
CA MET A 125 -23.38 -24.12 5.61
C MET A 125 -22.14 -24.70 6.28
N ILE A 126 -22.29 -25.49 7.35
CA ILE A 126 -21.21 -26.26 7.96
C ILE A 126 -21.40 -27.73 7.54
N PRO A 127 -20.66 -28.24 6.53
CA PRO A 127 -20.96 -29.54 5.92
C PRO A 127 -20.90 -30.75 6.89
N ASP A 128 -20.04 -30.68 7.90
CA ASP A 128 -19.84 -31.72 8.92
C ASP A 128 -20.64 -31.49 10.21
N LEU A 129 -21.44 -30.42 10.29
CA LEU A 129 -22.38 -30.14 11.37
C LEU A 129 -23.74 -29.71 10.78
N VAL A 130 -24.34 -30.55 9.93
CA VAL A 130 -25.58 -30.23 9.23
C VAL A 130 -26.69 -29.83 10.21
N GLY A 131 -27.32 -28.69 9.94
CA GLY A 131 -28.36 -28.02 10.73
C GLY A 131 -27.82 -27.22 11.92
N TRP A 132 -26.50 -27.00 11.99
CA TRP A 132 -25.85 -26.05 12.89
C TRP A 132 -25.33 -24.85 12.09
N LYS A 133 -25.23 -23.70 12.77
CA LYS A 133 -24.62 -22.48 12.23
C LYS A 133 -23.63 -21.90 13.25
N PRO A 134 -22.64 -21.11 12.82
CA PRO A 134 -21.80 -20.35 13.74
C PRO A 134 -22.65 -19.40 14.60
N LEU A 135 -22.28 -19.25 15.87
CA LEU A 135 -22.82 -18.25 16.79
C LEU A 135 -21.69 -17.30 17.22
N GLY A 136 -21.99 -16.01 17.34
CA GLY A 136 -20.98 -15.00 17.69
C GLY A 136 -20.12 -14.57 16.50
N VAL A 137 -18.81 -14.42 16.73
CA VAL A 137 -17.86 -13.96 15.70
C VAL A 137 -17.57 -15.09 14.72
N CYS A 138 -17.89 -14.88 13.45
CA CYS A 138 -17.64 -15.87 12.41
C CYS A 138 -16.13 -16.01 12.13
N THR A 139 -15.63 -17.25 12.10
CA THR A 139 -14.22 -17.54 11.80
C THR A 139 -14.13 -18.74 10.86
N PRO A 140 -13.05 -18.87 10.05
CA PRO A 140 -12.82 -20.07 9.24
C PRO A 140 -12.85 -21.37 10.05
N ASN A 141 -12.45 -21.30 11.32
CA ASN A 141 -12.40 -22.43 12.24
C ASN A 141 -13.80 -22.99 12.56
N HIS A 142 -14.89 -22.23 12.37
CA HIS A 142 -16.24 -22.78 12.49
C HIS A 142 -16.53 -23.83 11.41
N PHE A 143 -15.99 -23.62 10.20
CA PHE A 143 -16.31 -24.38 8.99
C PHE A 143 -15.30 -25.50 8.71
N LEU A 144 -14.05 -25.35 9.17
CA LEU A 144 -13.00 -26.34 9.01
C LEU A 144 -11.99 -26.23 10.16
N GLU A 145 -11.51 -27.34 10.72
CA GLU A 145 -10.52 -27.29 11.79
C GLU A 145 -9.11 -27.04 11.25
N ASN A 146 -8.41 -26.02 11.78
CA ASN A 146 -7.02 -25.72 11.44
C ASN A 146 -6.04 -26.63 12.20
N ILE A 147 -6.13 -27.95 11.97
CA ILE A 147 -5.46 -29.00 12.75
C ILE A 147 -3.96 -28.72 12.97
N THR A 148 -3.27 -28.32 11.89
CA THR A 148 -1.85 -27.95 11.93
C THR A 148 -1.70 -26.60 11.25
N PRO A 149 -1.69 -25.49 12.02
CA PRO A 149 -1.58 -24.14 11.48
C PRO A 149 -0.43 -24.00 10.48
N GLY A 150 -0.72 -23.33 9.36
CA GLY A 150 0.22 -23.12 8.24
C GLY A 150 0.38 -24.32 7.30
N THR A 151 -0.26 -25.47 7.57
CA THR A 151 -0.20 -26.64 6.68
C THR A 151 -1.58 -27.19 6.31
N THR A 152 -2.59 -27.03 7.17
CA THR A 152 -3.97 -27.38 6.81
C THR A 152 -4.49 -26.39 5.77
N ASN A 153 -4.98 -26.88 4.64
CA ASN A 153 -5.64 -26.03 3.64
C ASN A 153 -6.98 -25.52 4.17
N MET A 154 -7.00 -24.26 4.58
CA MET A 154 -8.13 -23.56 5.17
C MET A 154 -8.98 -22.82 4.13
N THR A 155 -8.73 -22.99 2.82
CA THR A 155 -9.54 -22.34 1.77
C THR A 155 -11.03 -22.66 1.92
N PRO A 156 -11.48 -23.93 2.08
CA PRO A 156 -12.90 -24.22 2.26
C PRO A 156 -13.48 -23.60 3.54
N GLY A 157 -12.66 -23.52 4.60
CA GLY A 157 -13.08 -22.91 5.86
C GLY A 157 -13.31 -21.41 5.74
N LEU A 158 -12.40 -20.69 5.07
CA LEU A 158 -12.54 -19.26 4.85
C LEU A 158 -13.66 -18.95 3.85
N GLN A 159 -13.83 -19.75 2.79
CA GLN A 159 -14.95 -19.60 1.86
C GLN A 159 -16.30 -19.74 2.58
N GLY A 160 -16.46 -20.80 3.39
CA GLY A 160 -17.70 -20.99 4.16
C GLY A 160 -17.99 -19.83 5.13
N ALA A 161 -16.94 -19.25 5.72
CA ALA A 161 -17.08 -18.09 6.60
C ALA A 161 -17.53 -16.82 5.85
N VAL A 162 -16.95 -16.55 4.67
CA VAL A 162 -17.30 -15.41 3.81
C VAL A 162 -18.71 -15.55 3.23
N ASP A 163 -19.10 -16.76 2.84
CA ASP A 163 -20.46 -17.05 2.33
C ASP A 163 -21.52 -16.87 3.43
N PHE A 164 -21.15 -17.11 4.70
CA PHE A 164 -22.06 -17.01 5.84
C PHE A 164 -22.20 -15.59 6.41
N SER A 165 -21.10 -14.84 6.51
CA SER A 165 -21.05 -13.60 7.28
C SER A 165 -20.29 -12.49 6.56
N SER A 166 -20.77 -11.26 6.74
CA SER A 166 -20.09 -10.04 6.32
C SER A 166 -18.96 -9.59 7.27
N ASP A 167 -18.79 -10.23 8.43
CA ASP A 167 -17.71 -9.93 9.38
C ASP A 167 -17.01 -11.23 9.81
N VAL A 168 -15.91 -11.53 9.15
CA VAL A 168 -15.09 -12.72 9.33
C VAL A 168 -13.81 -12.35 10.08
N SER A 169 -13.57 -13.02 11.20
CA SER A 169 -12.33 -12.89 11.97
C SER A 169 -11.46 -14.13 11.83
N LEU A 170 -10.17 -13.93 11.55
CA LEU A 170 -9.13 -14.94 11.61
C LEU A 170 -8.52 -14.89 13.00
N LEU A 171 -8.33 -16.08 13.59
CA LEU A 171 -7.66 -16.22 14.87
C LEU A 171 -6.17 -15.87 14.72
N GLY A 172 -5.48 -15.66 15.84
CA GLY A 172 -4.03 -15.42 15.89
C GLY A 172 -3.22 -16.69 15.58
N GLN A 173 -3.32 -17.18 14.35
CA GLN A 173 -2.74 -18.43 13.87
C GLN A 173 -2.22 -18.28 12.43
N ASP A 174 -1.54 -19.33 11.98
CA ASP A 174 -1.15 -19.49 10.58
C ASP A 174 -2.25 -20.20 9.79
N TYR A 175 -2.68 -19.63 8.66
CA TYR A 175 -3.56 -20.31 7.71
C TYR A 175 -2.83 -20.61 6.40
N LEU A 176 -3.10 -21.75 5.78
CA LEU A 176 -2.68 -22.05 4.41
C LEU A 176 -3.92 -22.03 3.51
N PHE A 177 -3.84 -21.33 2.39
CA PHE A 177 -4.85 -21.29 1.35
C PHE A 177 -4.25 -21.87 0.07
N SER A 178 -4.92 -22.84 -0.54
CA SER A 178 -4.45 -23.42 -1.81
C SER A 178 -4.83 -22.56 -3.01
N THR A 179 -5.94 -21.84 -2.90
CA THR A 179 -6.52 -20.97 -3.95
C THR A 179 -7.12 -19.73 -3.30
N ALA A 180 -7.38 -18.72 -4.12
CA ALA A 180 -8.07 -17.52 -3.68
C ALA A 180 -9.49 -17.83 -3.16
N VAL A 181 -9.96 -17.01 -2.22
CA VAL A 181 -11.35 -17.02 -1.73
C VAL A 181 -12.16 -16.01 -2.51
N SER A 182 -13.30 -16.45 -3.04
CA SER A 182 -14.20 -15.61 -3.82
C SER A 182 -15.12 -14.83 -2.90
N VAL A 183 -15.09 -13.50 -3.02
CA VAL A 183 -16.03 -12.61 -2.32
C VAL A 183 -17.14 -12.23 -3.30
N THR A 184 -18.37 -12.65 -3.00
CA THR A 184 -19.56 -12.37 -3.82
C THR A 184 -20.61 -11.50 -3.10
N SER A 185 -20.41 -11.20 -1.81
CA SER A 185 -21.33 -10.40 -1.02
C SER A 185 -20.99 -8.91 -1.07
N GLU A 186 -22.03 -8.06 -0.98
CA GLU A 186 -21.92 -6.60 -1.13
C GLU A 186 -21.20 -5.91 0.04
N SER A 187 -20.81 -6.61 1.11
CA SER A 187 -19.93 -6.02 2.13
C SER A 187 -19.26 -7.12 2.93
N ILE A 188 -17.93 -7.23 2.86
CA ILE A 188 -17.18 -8.22 3.63
C ILE A 188 -16.08 -7.52 4.43
N LYS A 189 -15.91 -7.94 5.68
CA LYS A 189 -14.79 -7.56 6.54
C LYS A 189 -14.04 -8.83 6.88
N ILE A 190 -12.76 -8.88 6.54
CA ILE A 190 -11.84 -9.97 6.88
C ILE A 190 -10.77 -9.38 7.78
N LYS A 191 -10.79 -9.75 9.06
CA LYS A 191 -9.91 -9.19 10.09
C LYS A 191 -9.02 -10.27 10.67
N GLY A 192 -7.72 -10.03 10.78
CA GLY A 192 -6.85 -10.83 11.62
C GLY A 192 -6.74 -10.31 13.05
N SER A 193 -5.86 -10.93 13.83
CA SER A 193 -5.55 -10.57 15.22
C SER A 193 -4.32 -9.64 15.33
N GLY A 194 -3.73 -9.22 14.21
CA GLY A 194 -2.58 -8.33 14.12
C GLY A 194 -1.53 -8.80 13.10
N ILE A 195 -0.76 -7.84 12.55
CA ILE A 195 0.38 -8.12 11.64
C ILE A 195 1.39 -9.04 12.35
N GLY A 196 1.77 -10.13 11.69
CA GLY A 196 2.68 -11.15 12.24
C GLY A 196 2.07 -12.10 13.27
N ILE A 197 0.86 -11.81 13.78
CA ILE A 197 0.10 -12.69 14.68
C ILE A 197 -0.81 -13.60 13.86
N THR A 198 -1.64 -13.01 13.00
CA THR A 198 -2.37 -13.76 11.97
C THR A 198 -1.54 -13.71 10.70
N ARG A 199 -1.01 -14.85 10.31
CA ARG A 199 -0.30 -15.00 9.03
C ARG A 199 -1.10 -15.92 8.19
N ALA A 200 -1.21 -15.62 6.91
CA ALA A 200 -1.73 -16.63 6.05
C ALA A 200 -1.09 -16.65 4.67
N THR A 201 -0.97 -17.88 4.23
CA THR A 201 -0.03 -18.26 3.21
C THR A 201 -0.84 -18.76 2.04
N CYS A 202 -0.63 -18.23 0.85
CA CYS A 202 -1.30 -18.74 -0.34
C CYS A 202 -0.31 -19.09 -1.44
N ALA A 203 -0.67 -20.10 -2.23
CA ALA A 203 0.04 -20.46 -3.44
C ALA A 203 -0.46 -19.71 -4.69
N GLN A 204 -1.72 -19.25 -4.76
CA GLN A 204 -2.30 -18.71 -6.00
C GLN A 204 -3.20 -17.49 -5.79
N GLY A 205 -2.73 -16.52 -5.00
CA GLY A 205 -3.51 -15.31 -4.68
C GLY A 205 -4.55 -15.55 -3.59
N TRP A 206 -4.91 -14.51 -2.85
CA TRP A 206 -5.54 -14.66 -1.55
C TRP A 206 -7.04 -14.38 -1.58
N ILE A 207 -7.42 -13.19 -2.00
CA ILE A 207 -8.81 -12.75 -2.13
C ILE A 207 -9.03 -12.40 -3.59
N ASP A 208 -9.97 -13.12 -4.19
CA ASP A 208 -10.45 -12.82 -5.53
C ASP A 208 -11.84 -12.19 -5.40
N ILE A 209 -11.89 -10.90 -5.70
CA ILE A 209 -13.11 -10.12 -5.69
C ILE A 209 -13.75 -10.33 -7.06
N ASP A 210 -14.85 -11.07 -7.10
CA ASP A 210 -15.61 -11.23 -8.34
C ASP A 210 -16.36 -9.93 -8.64
N ASN A 211 -15.71 -9.05 -9.41
CA ASN A 211 -16.26 -7.76 -9.80
C ASN A 211 -17.59 -7.89 -10.58
N SER A 212 -17.90 -9.06 -11.15
CA SER A 212 -19.16 -9.28 -11.86
C SER A 212 -20.37 -9.37 -10.93
N ALA A 213 -20.14 -9.73 -9.67
CA ALA A 213 -21.17 -9.88 -8.64
C ALA A 213 -21.38 -8.59 -7.81
N LEU A 214 -20.46 -7.62 -7.89
CA LEU A 214 -20.50 -6.42 -7.05
C LEU A 214 -21.47 -5.36 -7.58
N THR A 215 -22.16 -4.70 -6.65
CA THR A 215 -22.96 -3.49 -6.91
C THR A 215 -22.19 -2.25 -6.47
N ASP A 216 -22.66 -1.06 -6.87
CA ASP A 216 -22.01 0.21 -6.56
C ASP A 216 -21.88 0.49 -5.05
N GLU A 217 -22.60 -0.21 -4.16
CA GLU A 217 -22.50 -0.01 -2.70
C GLU A 217 -21.54 -0.99 -2.02
N THR A 218 -20.72 -1.72 -2.78
CA THR A 218 -19.88 -2.78 -2.22
C THR A 218 -18.76 -2.21 -1.34
N SER A 219 -18.60 -2.73 -0.11
CA SER A 219 -17.46 -2.40 0.75
C SER A 219 -16.64 -3.62 1.17
N ILE A 220 -15.36 -3.66 0.83
CA ILE A 220 -14.46 -4.76 1.19
C ILE A 220 -13.40 -4.22 2.14
N GLN A 221 -13.32 -4.81 3.33
CA GLN A 221 -12.32 -4.47 4.32
C GLN A 221 -11.41 -5.66 4.61
N VAL A 222 -10.10 -5.47 4.50
CA VAL A 222 -9.09 -6.45 4.91
C VAL A 222 -8.14 -5.76 5.89
N SER A 223 -8.03 -6.28 7.11
CA SER A 223 -7.20 -5.63 8.13
C SER A 223 -6.54 -6.56 9.15
N ASP A 224 -5.43 -6.09 9.74
CA ASP A 224 -4.76 -6.75 10.87
C ASP A 224 -4.20 -8.15 10.59
N LEU A 225 -3.60 -8.37 9.42
CA LEU A 225 -2.97 -9.65 9.10
C LEU A 225 -1.76 -9.55 8.15
N SER A 226 -0.99 -10.63 8.08
CA SER A 226 0.08 -10.81 7.10
C SER A 226 -0.35 -11.76 5.99
N LEU A 227 -0.32 -11.29 4.74
CA LEU A 227 -0.50 -12.07 3.51
C LEU A 227 0.89 -12.51 3.03
N ILE A 228 1.12 -13.81 2.95
CA ILE A 228 2.39 -14.40 2.50
C ILE A 228 2.10 -15.21 1.24
N SER A 229 2.86 -15.01 0.18
CA SER A 229 2.87 -15.94 -0.94
C SER A 229 4.05 -16.87 -0.89
N THR A 230 3.77 -18.13 -1.19
CA THR A 230 4.79 -19.18 -1.34
C THR A 230 5.07 -19.52 -2.79
N SER A 231 4.24 -19.07 -3.73
CA SER A 231 4.48 -19.36 -5.13
C SER A 231 5.28 -18.27 -5.80
N ALA A 232 6.15 -18.74 -6.68
CA ALA A 232 6.87 -17.98 -7.67
C ALA A 232 5.96 -17.15 -8.60
N GLY A 233 4.66 -17.47 -8.70
CA GLY A 233 3.72 -16.94 -9.69
C GLY A 233 2.51 -16.23 -9.08
N LEU A 234 2.72 -15.47 -8.01
CA LEU A 234 1.67 -14.69 -7.36
C LEU A 234 1.13 -13.61 -8.34
N TYR A 235 -0.13 -13.74 -8.77
CA TYR A 235 -0.77 -12.74 -9.64
C TYR A 235 -1.21 -11.48 -8.86
N SER A 236 -1.67 -11.66 -7.62
CA SER A 236 -2.21 -10.60 -6.75
C SER A 236 -2.51 -11.12 -5.33
N ALA A 237 -2.21 -10.34 -4.29
CA ALA A 237 -2.67 -10.68 -2.94
C ALA A 237 -4.16 -10.35 -2.77
N ILE A 238 -4.57 -9.22 -3.34
CA ILE A 238 -5.95 -8.78 -3.45
C ILE A 238 -6.16 -8.39 -4.92
N SER A 239 -7.05 -9.07 -5.63
CA SER A 239 -7.43 -8.73 -7.01
C SER A 239 -8.93 -8.66 -7.18
N GLY A 240 -9.36 -7.82 -8.12
CA GLY A 240 -10.63 -8.03 -8.81
C GLY A 240 -10.41 -8.78 -10.12
N THR A 241 -10.88 -10.03 -10.25
CA THR A 241 -10.86 -10.72 -11.55
C THR A 241 -12.19 -10.48 -12.28
N GLY A 242 -12.08 -10.05 -13.53
CA GLY A 242 -13.24 -9.73 -14.38
C GLY A 242 -12.75 -9.06 -15.65
N THR A 243 -12.79 -9.77 -16.78
CA THR A 243 -12.33 -9.27 -18.10
C THR A 243 -13.23 -8.17 -18.66
N THR A 244 -14.38 -7.93 -18.04
CA THR A 244 -15.25 -6.79 -18.36
C THR A 244 -14.93 -5.65 -17.39
N SER A 245 -14.23 -4.64 -17.90
CA SER A 245 -14.01 -3.34 -17.24
C SER A 245 -15.35 -2.69 -16.88
N ARG A 246 -15.92 -3.04 -15.75
CA ARG A 246 -17.01 -2.30 -15.11
C ARG A 246 -16.37 -1.42 -14.05
N THR A 247 -16.26 -0.13 -14.35
CA THR A 247 -15.98 0.89 -13.34
C THR A 247 -17.08 0.82 -12.28
N LEU A 248 -16.75 0.30 -11.10
CA LEU A 248 -17.64 0.39 -9.94
C LEU A 248 -17.57 1.82 -9.43
N THR A 249 -18.67 2.55 -9.54
CA THR A 249 -18.63 4.03 -9.38
C THR A 249 -18.59 4.44 -7.90
N ARG A 250 -18.85 3.50 -6.96
CA ARG A 250 -18.87 3.74 -5.50
C ARG A 250 -18.39 2.56 -4.63
N ALA A 251 -17.70 1.57 -5.19
CA ALA A 251 -17.21 0.45 -4.38
C ALA A 251 -15.97 0.87 -3.58
N GLY A 252 -16.05 0.76 -2.24
CA GLY A 252 -14.97 1.12 -1.32
C GLY A 252 -14.12 -0.08 -0.90
N LEU A 253 -12.83 -0.06 -1.20
CA LEU A 253 -11.84 -0.99 -0.63
C LEU A 253 -11.10 -0.30 0.52
N LEU A 254 -11.15 -0.91 1.71
CA LEU A 254 -10.35 -0.51 2.87
C LEU A 254 -9.33 -1.62 3.17
N VAL A 255 -8.05 -1.36 2.87
CA VAL A 255 -6.95 -2.23 3.31
C VAL A 255 -6.19 -1.52 4.40
N GLU A 256 -6.19 -2.06 5.62
CA GLU A 256 -5.63 -1.37 6.78
C GLU A 256 -4.73 -2.28 7.63
N ARG A 257 -3.49 -1.86 7.90
CA ARG A 257 -2.55 -2.65 8.72
C ARG A 257 -2.37 -4.07 8.18
N VAL A 258 -2.03 -4.17 6.90
CA VAL A 258 -1.76 -5.44 6.21
C VAL A 258 -0.30 -5.47 5.77
N ALA A 259 0.38 -6.60 5.99
CA ALA A 259 1.72 -6.83 5.46
C ALA A 259 1.66 -7.90 4.36
N ILE A 260 2.14 -7.57 3.16
CA ILE A 260 2.17 -8.43 1.99
C ILE A 260 3.63 -8.81 1.71
N HIS A 261 3.93 -10.09 1.80
CA HIS A 261 5.25 -10.65 1.52
C HIS A 261 5.14 -11.64 0.36
N GLY A 262 5.97 -11.45 -0.66
CA GLY A 262 6.10 -12.42 -1.74
C GLY A 262 7.56 -12.59 -2.12
N SER A 263 8.00 -13.84 -2.24
CA SER A 263 9.18 -14.16 -3.06
C SER A 263 8.63 -14.62 -4.39
N ALA A 264 8.91 -13.86 -5.44
CA ALA A 264 8.54 -14.23 -6.78
C ALA A 264 9.75 -14.86 -7.45
N THR A 265 9.58 -15.84 -8.34
CA THR A 265 10.62 -16.24 -9.29
C THR A 265 9.95 -16.38 -10.66
N GLY A 266 10.51 -15.83 -11.73
CA GLY A 266 9.96 -15.96 -13.09
C GLY A 266 9.14 -14.78 -13.65
N ASN A 267 8.83 -14.84 -14.95
CA ASN A 267 8.60 -13.69 -15.83
C ASN A 267 7.10 -13.41 -16.13
N SER A 268 6.24 -13.37 -15.11
CA SER A 268 4.81 -13.07 -15.26
C SER A 268 4.46 -11.77 -14.54
N TRP A 269 3.48 -11.01 -15.06
CA TRP A 269 3.00 -9.74 -14.50
C TRP A 269 2.61 -9.91 -13.03
N LYS A 270 3.35 -9.31 -12.10
CA LYS A 270 3.23 -9.58 -10.66
C LYS A 270 2.96 -8.29 -9.90
N ARG A 271 1.81 -8.25 -9.25
CA ARG A 271 1.32 -7.06 -8.53
C ARG A 271 0.97 -7.40 -7.08
N GLY A 272 1.28 -6.51 -6.14
CA GLY A 272 0.90 -6.68 -4.73
C GLY A 272 -0.62 -6.52 -4.55
N ILE A 273 -1.11 -5.32 -4.83
CA ILE A 273 -2.53 -4.97 -4.91
C ILE A 273 -2.87 -4.73 -6.39
N TYR A 274 -3.76 -5.53 -6.97
CA TYR A 274 -4.03 -5.54 -8.41
C TYR A 274 -5.44 -5.07 -8.77
N GLY A 275 -5.54 -4.22 -9.80
CA GLY A 275 -6.75 -4.06 -10.60
C GLY A 275 -7.92 -3.48 -9.82
N VAL A 276 -7.61 -2.68 -8.82
CA VAL A 276 -8.60 -2.12 -7.94
C VAL A 276 -9.25 -0.90 -8.62
N GLN A 277 -10.26 -1.15 -9.46
CA GLN A 277 -11.16 -0.12 -10.02
C GLN A 277 -12.13 0.34 -8.93
N VAL A 278 -11.61 1.05 -7.93
CA VAL A 278 -12.39 1.48 -6.78
C VAL A 278 -12.44 2.99 -6.67
N SER A 279 -13.54 3.43 -6.11
CA SER A 279 -13.77 4.79 -5.68
C SER A 279 -13.72 4.84 -4.15
N ASP A 280 -13.48 6.01 -3.55
CA ASP A 280 -13.60 6.21 -2.09
C ASP A 280 -12.79 5.21 -1.24
N SER A 281 -11.63 4.79 -1.74
CA SER A 281 -10.85 3.70 -1.16
C SER A 281 -9.69 4.18 -0.32
N ARG A 282 -9.29 3.36 0.65
CA ARG A 282 -8.23 3.68 1.60
C ARG A 282 -7.27 2.51 1.75
N ILE A 283 -6.00 2.74 1.48
CA ILE A 283 -4.91 1.78 1.68
C ILE A 283 -3.98 2.38 2.73
N ASN A 284 -4.11 1.95 3.97
CA ASN A 284 -3.47 2.59 5.11
C ASN A 284 -2.54 1.63 5.86
N ASN A 285 -1.32 2.05 6.14
CA ASN A 285 -0.33 1.25 6.89
C ASN A 285 -0.09 -0.13 6.25
N VAL A 286 -0.05 -0.18 4.92
CA VAL A 286 0.25 -1.41 4.18
C VAL A 286 1.73 -1.49 3.89
N SER A 287 2.32 -2.65 4.16
CA SER A 287 3.69 -2.95 3.76
C SER A 287 3.70 -3.97 2.63
N VAL A 288 4.42 -3.69 1.55
CA VAL A 288 4.65 -4.64 0.45
C VAL A 288 6.14 -4.80 0.31
N VAL A 289 6.63 -6.04 0.41
CA VAL A 289 8.05 -6.36 0.27
C VAL A 289 8.19 -7.33 -0.90
N GLY A 290 8.79 -6.86 -2.00
CA GLY A 290 9.23 -7.69 -3.11
C GLY A 290 10.53 -8.42 -2.81
N ASP A 291 11.11 -9.05 -3.83
CA ASP A 291 12.43 -9.67 -3.71
C ASP A 291 13.52 -8.64 -4.01
N ARG A 292 14.55 -8.59 -3.16
CA ARG A 292 15.65 -7.64 -3.30
C ARG A 292 16.54 -7.95 -4.50
N ASP A 293 16.67 -9.23 -4.84
CA ASP A 293 17.74 -9.70 -5.72
C ASP A 293 17.33 -9.74 -7.21
N ASP A 294 16.04 -9.55 -7.52
CA ASP A 294 15.54 -9.54 -8.90
C ASP A 294 14.33 -8.61 -9.06
N TRP A 295 14.57 -7.47 -9.71
CA TRP A 295 13.59 -6.40 -9.90
C TRP A 295 12.45 -6.78 -10.85
N SER A 296 12.64 -7.79 -11.69
CA SER A 296 11.61 -8.29 -12.61
C SER A 296 10.51 -9.10 -11.90
N LEU A 297 10.63 -9.28 -10.58
CA LEU A 297 9.74 -10.15 -9.82
C LEU A 297 8.53 -9.46 -9.23
N LEU A 298 8.57 -8.15 -9.09
CA LEU A 298 7.42 -7.37 -8.64
C LEU A 298 7.34 -6.14 -9.51
N ASP A 299 6.54 -6.21 -10.58
CA ASP A 299 6.41 -5.12 -11.54
C ASP A 299 5.82 -3.90 -10.85
N GLU A 300 4.70 -4.06 -10.13
CA GLU A 300 4.06 -2.96 -9.40
C GLU A 300 3.59 -3.37 -7.98
N ALA A 301 4.03 -2.68 -6.92
CA ALA A 301 3.57 -3.00 -5.56
C ALA A 301 2.08 -2.69 -5.38
N ILE A 302 1.62 -1.55 -5.89
CA ILE A 302 0.20 -1.18 -5.95
C ILE A 302 -0.13 -0.78 -7.38
N TYR A 303 -1.13 -1.43 -7.96
CA TYR A 303 -1.65 -1.12 -9.29
C TYR A 303 -3.10 -0.65 -9.20
N LEU A 304 -3.34 0.61 -9.53
CA LEU A 304 -4.65 1.24 -9.64
C LEU A 304 -4.99 1.43 -11.12
N SER A 305 -6.25 1.22 -11.49
CA SER A 305 -6.71 1.47 -12.86
C SER A 305 -8.08 2.09 -12.82
N THR A 306 -8.30 3.20 -13.55
CA THR A 306 -9.60 3.89 -13.66
C THR A 306 -10.28 4.12 -12.29
N SER A 307 -9.49 4.53 -11.30
CA SER A 307 -9.87 4.72 -9.89
C SER A 307 -10.10 6.20 -9.58
N VAL A 308 -11.05 6.51 -8.70
CA VAL A 308 -11.38 7.90 -8.31
C VAL A 308 -11.29 8.03 -6.79
N ASP A 309 -10.77 9.13 -6.25
CA ASP A 309 -10.75 9.41 -4.80
C ASP A 309 -10.11 8.29 -3.95
N VAL A 310 -8.96 7.77 -4.39
CA VAL A 310 -8.19 6.76 -3.65
C VAL A 310 -7.19 7.44 -2.72
N THR A 311 -7.27 7.16 -1.41
CA THR A 311 -6.28 7.63 -0.43
C THR A 311 -5.33 6.50 -0.04
N MET A 312 -4.04 6.75 -0.11
CA MET A 312 -2.95 5.88 0.32
C MET A 312 -2.13 6.61 1.38
N ASP A 313 -2.07 6.08 2.60
CA ASP A 313 -1.41 6.73 3.74
C ASP A 313 -0.53 5.76 4.52
N GLY A 314 0.69 6.19 4.87
CA GLY A 314 1.58 5.37 5.70
C GLY A 314 2.07 4.08 5.03
N LEU A 315 2.18 4.04 3.70
CA LEU A 315 2.67 2.86 3.00
C LEU A 315 4.14 2.59 3.29
N ARG A 316 4.53 1.32 3.26
CA ARG A 316 5.94 0.88 3.36
C ARG A 316 6.26 -0.14 2.28
N LEU A 317 6.67 0.36 1.12
CA LEU A 317 6.93 -0.43 -0.07
C LEU A 317 8.45 -0.63 -0.22
N TYR A 318 8.87 -1.87 -0.46
CA TYR A 318 10.28 -2.22 -0.66
C TYR A 318 10.46 -3.16 -1.85
N TRP A 319 11.36 -2.79 -2.76
CA TRP A 319 11.88 -3.59 -3.89
C TRP A 319 10.85 -3.98 -4.97
N GLY A 320 11.07 -3.54 -6.20
CA GLY A 320 10.26 -3.88 -7.38
C GLY A 320 10.54 -2.95 -8.58
N GLY A 321 9.69 -3.00 -9.61
CA GLY A 321 9.69 -2.05 -10.73
C GLY A 321 9.11 -0.71 -10.31
N THR A 322 7.80 -0.65 -10.03
CA THR A 322 7.09 0.57 -9.63
C THR A 322 6.43 0.40 -8.25
N GLY A 323 6.61 1.38 -7.36
CA GLY A 323 5.98 1.38 -6.05
C GLY A 323 4.45 1.49 -6.18
N VAL A 324 3.99 2.61 -6.74
CA VAL A 324 2.57 2.84 -7.02
C VAL A 324 2.39 3.17 -8.50
N TYR A 325 1.65 2.33 -9.21
CA TYR A 325 1.35 2.50 -10.63
C TYR A 325 -0.15 2.76 -10.82
N VAL A 326 -0.48 3.86 -11.49
CA VAL A 326 -1.85 4.32 -11.72
C VAL A 326 -2.09 4.39 -13.22
N LEU A 327 -3.08 3.66 -13.73
CA LEU A 327 -3.41 3.60 -15.16
C LEU A 327 -4.81 4.18 -15.44
N GLY A 328 -4.94 4.91 -16.55
CA GLY A 328 -6.24 5.28 -17.11
C GLY A 328 -6.85 6.55 -16.51
N ASP A 329 -8.17 6.72 -16.68
CA ASP A 329 -8.93 7.90 -16.26
C ASP A 329 -9.07 7.94 -14.72
N THR A 330 -8.01 8.36 -14.03
CA THR A 330 -7.92 8.35 -12.56
C THR A 330 -7.91 9.75 -11.98
N GLU A 331 -8.77 10.01 -11.00
CA GLU A 331 -8.95 11.36 -10.44
C GLU A 331 -8.86 11.32 -8.91
N GLY A 332 -8.23 12.31 -8.28
CA GLY A 332 -8.27 12.45 -6.82
C GLY A 332 -7.46 11.40 -6.04
N VAL A 333 -6.46 10.76 -6.66
CA VAL A 333 -5.58 9.84 -5.92
C VAL A 333 -4.65 10.65 -5.01
N THR A 334 -4.71 10.36 -3.71
CA THR A 334 -3.86 10.96 -2.69
C THR A 334 -2.87 9.92 -2.18
N LEU A 335 -1.57 10.21 -2.22
CA LEU A 335 -0.50 9.42 -1.62
C LEU A 335 0.21 10.28 -0.57
N THR A 336 0.21 9.85 0.69
CA THR A 336 0.83 10.62 1.77
C THR A 336 1.58 9.77 2.79
N ALA A 337 2.52 10.39 3.51
CA ALA A 337 3.29 9.82 4.62
C ALA A 337 3.90 8.43 4.32
N SER A 338 4.28 8.18 3.07
CA SER A 338 4.64 6.85 2.58
C SER A 338 6.15 6.71 2.36
N HIS A 339 6.65 5.49 2.54
CA HIS A 339 8.06 5.13 2.39
C HIS A 339 8.21 4.11 1.27
N ILE A 340 8.83 4.49 0.16
CA ILE A 340 8.95 3.69 -1.08
C ILE A 340 10.44 3.56 -1.43
N VAL A 341 11.02 2.37 -1.33
CA VAL A 341 12.48 2.19 -1.46
C VAL A 341 12.84 1.01 -2.36
N GLY A 342 13.84 1.23 -3.21
CA GLY A 342 14.43 0.19 -4.05
C GLY A 342 13.54 -0.18 -5.25
N PHE A 343 12.76 0.79 -5.75
CA PHE A 343 11.99 0.67 -6.97
C PHE A 343 12.68 1.39 -8.13
N GLU A 344 12.42 0.98 -9.37
CA GLU A 344 12.76 1.79 -10.55
C GLU A 344 12.00 3.12 -10.52
N THR A 345 10.68 3.06 -10.26
CA THR A 345 9.81 4.23 -10.14
C THR A 345 9.08 4.25 -8.80
N GLY A 346 9.08 5.38 -8.09
CA GLY A 346 8.37 5.51 -6.81
C GLY A 346 6.86 5.56 -7.01
N TYR A 347 6.42 6.54 -7.79
CA TYR A 347 5.04 6.71 -8.22
C TYR A 347 4.98 6.96 -9.73
N GLU A 348 4.15 6.21 -10.44
CA GLU A 348 3.89 6.41 -11.87
C GLU A 348 2.39 6.55 -12.13
N LEU A 349 2.01 7.65 -12.79
CA LEU A 349 0.72 7.79 -13.44
C LEU A 349 0.92 7.65 -14.94
N LEU A 350 0.25 6.69 -15.56
CA LEU A 350 0.06 6.59 -16.99
C LEU A 350 -1.43 6.84 -17.29
N GLY A 351 -1.82 8.12 -17.23
CA GLY A 351 -3.20 8.50 -17.45
C GLY A 351 -3.60 8.42 -18.93
N VAL A 352 -4.90 8.29 -19.19
CA VAL A 352 -5.53 8.75 -20.43
C VAL A 352 -6.65 9.73 -20.06
N ASN A 353 -7.10 10.54 -21.03
CA ASN A 353 -8.36 11.32 -21.02
C ASN A 353 -8.82 11.94 -19.68
N GLY A 354 -7.92 12.63 -18.96
CA GLY A 354 -8.32 13.45 -17.82
C GLY A 354 -7.96 12.92 -16.44
N ALA A 355 -6.96 12.04 -16.34
CA ALA A 355 -6.34 11.79 -15.05
C ALA A 355 -5.91 13.12 -14.40
N ALA A 356 -6.40 13.42 -13.20
CA ALA A 356 -6.30 14.77 -12.61
C ALA A 356 -6.23 14.73 -11.08
N MET A 357 -5.83 15.85 -10.49
CA MET A 357 -5.86 16.08 -9.03
C MET A 357 -5.13 15.00 -8.22
N GLN A 358 -3.95 14.58 -8.69
CA GLN A 358 -3.10 13.70 -7.89
C GLN A 358 -2.48 14.52 -6.76
N ASN A 359 -2.55 14.04 -5.52
CA ASN A 359 -1.97 14.71 -4.37
C ASN A 359 -0.91 13.82 -3.71
N ILE A 360 0.36 14.09 -3.97
CA ILE A 360 1.48 13.28 -3.49
C ILE A 360 2.29 14.13 -2.53
N SER A 361 2.26 13.80 -1.23
CA SER A 361 2.97 14.61 -0.23
C SER A 361 3.59 13.84 0.91
N HIS A 362 4.62 14.42 1.56
CA HIS A 362 5.26 13.84 2.75
C HIS A 362 5.77 12.40 2.55
N CYS A 363 6.11 12.03 1.31
CA CYS A 363 6.64 10.71 0.99
C CYS A 363 8.17 10.73 0.96
N HIS A 364 8.79 9.63 1.41
CA HIS A 364 10.20 9.35 1.17
C HIS A 364 10.31 8.31 0.06
N MET A 365 10.88 8.70 -1.08
CA MET A 365 11.05 7.83 -2.25
C MET A 365 12.53 7.70 -2.58
N ASN A 366 13.02 6.47 -2.56
CA ASN A 366 14.39 6.13 -2.92
C ASN A 366 14.36 5.16 -4.11
N THR A 367 14.65 5.70 -5.30
CA THR A 367 14.34 5.05 -6.58
C THR A 367 15.50 5.12 -7.57
N ASN A 368 15.49 4.24 -8.59
CA ASN A 368 16.58 4.12 -9.56
C ASN A 368 16.37 4.93 -10.84
N GLN A 369 15.13 5.22 -11.26
CA GLN A 369 14.85 5.92 -12.52
C GLN A 369 13.94 7.13 -12.34
N PHE A 370 12.84 6.98 -11.60
CA PHE A 370 11.92 8.09 -11.39
C PHE A 370 11.51 8.17 -9.93
N GLY A 371 11.56 9.37 -9.33
CA GLY A 371 10.90 9.61 -8.05
C GLY A 371 9.39 9.53 -8.26
N ILE A 372 8.87 10.53 -8.98
CA ILE A 372 7.46 10.66 -9.34
C ILE A 372 7.36 10.94 -10.84
N LYS A 373 6.66 10.08 -11.58
CA LYS A 373 6.41 10.25 -13.01
C LYS A 373 4.92 10.43 -13.26
N LEU A 374 4.53 11.63 -13.61
CA LEU A 374 3.19 11.93 -14.10
C LEU A 374 3.25 11.96 -15.63
N GLY A 375 3.03 10.83 -16.29
CA GLY A 375 3.20 10.67 -17.73
C GLY A 375 1.90 10.42 -18.49
N ASN A 376 1.88 10.82 -19.76
CA ASN A 376 0.90 10.41 -20.75
C ASN A 376 1.54 10.35 -22.14
N SER A 377 0.88 9.63 -23.04
CA SER A 377 1.09 9.76 -24.48
C SER A 377 0.33 10.94 -25.11
N ASP A 378 -0.70 11.49 -24.46
CA ASP A 378 -1.61 12.51 -25.03
C ASP A 378 -1.44 13.94 -24.43
N GLY A 379 -0.58 14.13 -23.43
CA GLY A 379 -0.32 15.43 -22.77
C GLY A 379 -1.46 15.99 -21.91
N THR A 380 -2.44 15.16 -21.55
CA THR A 380 -3.58 15.57 -20.71
C THR A 380 -3.65 14.87 -19.36
N ALA A 381 -2.74 13.93 -19.05
CA ALA A 381 -2.73 13.34 -17.71
C ALA A 381 -2.13 14.31 -16.71
N SER A 382 -2.51 14.17 -15.45
CA SER A 382 -2.00 14.88 -14.28
C SER A 382 -2.43 16.33 -14.09
N LYS A 383 -3.50 16.79 -14.74
CA LYS A 383 -4.00 18.18 -14.57
C LYS A 383 -4.28 18.52 -13.11
N ASN A 384 -3.91 19.72 -12.68
CA ASN A 384 -4.17 20.21 -11.31
C ASN A 384 -3.60 19.30 -10.20
N SER A 385 -2.51 18.57 -10.45
CA SER A 385 -1.88 17.74 -9.43
C SER A 385 -1.01 18.58 -8.48
N ASP A 386 -0.83 18.11 -7.26
CA ASP A 386 0.01 18.72 -6.23
C ASP A 386 1.02 17.70 -5.72
N ILE A 387 2.30 17.99 -5.93
CA ILE A 387 3.43 17.21 -5.46
C ILE A 387 4.20 18.08 -4.48
N SER A 388 4.09 17.79 -3.17
CA SER A 388 4.71 18.65 -2.17
C SER A 388 5.28 17.99 -0.94
N HIS A 389 6.34 18.57 -0.36
CA HIS A 389 6.96 18.07 0.88
C HIS A 389 7.46 16.62 0.78
N ASN A 390 7.84 16.15 -0.41
CA ASN A 390 8.44 14.84 -0.60
C ASN A 390 9.97 14.89 -0.49
N ASP A 391 10.56 13.78 -0.07
CA ASP A 391 12.00 13.54 -0.06
C ASP A 391 12.32 12.48 -1.13
N LEU A 392 12.82 12.94 -2.28
CA LEU A 392 13.08 12.13 -3.48
C LEU A 392 14.59 11.97 -3.63
N ILE A 393 15.07 10.74 -3.47
CA ILE A 393 16.50 10.45 -3.48
C ILE A 393 16.81 9.44 -4.57
N HIS A 394 17.74 9.82 -5.45
CA HIS A 394 18.40 8.87 -6.33
C HIS A 394 19.50 8.17 -5.54
N ASN A 395 19.20 7.02 -4.96
CA ASN A 395 20.25 6.13 -4.50
C ASN A 395 20.45 5.09 -5.59
N VAL A 396 21.59 5.14 -6.26
CA VAL A 396 22.12 3.96 -6.94
C VAL A 396 22.93 3.23 -5.87
N PRO A 397 22.35 2.35 -5.02
CA PRO A 397 23.22 1.38 -4.39
C PRO A 397 23.92 0.68 -5.54
N SER A 398 25.24 0.71 -5.57
CA SER A 398 26.04 0.00 -6.55
C SER A 398 25.68 -1.49 -6.44
N LEU A 399 24.63 -1.90 -7.15
CA LEU A 399 24.16 -3.27 -7.19
C LEU A 399 25.12 -3.97 -8.14
N SER A 400 26.28 -4.30 -7.59
CA SER A 400 27.47 -4.83 -8.26
C SER A 400 27.26 -6.22 -8.86
N GLY A 401 26.04 -6.61 -9.22
CA GLY A 401 25.66 -7.92 -9.70
C GLY A 401 24.76 -7.94 -10.94
N VAL A 402 24.06 -6.86 -11.28
CA VAL A 402 23.26 -6.77 -12.50
C VAL A 402 24.09 -6.00 -13.54
N GLY A 403 24.46 -6.69 -14.62
CA GLY A 403 25.50 -6.26 -15.53
C GLY A 403 25.28 -4.87 -16.15
N GLY A 404 26.14 -3.93 -15.75
CA GLY A 404 26.36 -2.66 -16.42
C GLY A 404 25.62 -1.50 -15.76
N VAL A 405 26.39 -0.59 -15.16
CA VAL A 405 25.99 0.81 -14.90
C VAL A 405 25.76 1.53 -16.24
N THR A 406 24.80 1.08 -17.04
CA THR A 406 24.22 1.97 -18.04
C THR A 406 23.46 3.00 -17.24
N ASP A 407 24.05 4.19 -17.09
CA ASP A 407 23.46 5.39 -16.51
C ASP A 407 21.97 5.44 -16.89
N TYR A 408 21.09 5.15 -15.94
CA TYR A 408 19.67 5.44 -16.12
C TYR A 408 19.51 6.94 -15.89
N ASP A 409 18.89 7.62 -16.85
CA ASP A 409 18.51 9.02 -16.70
C ASP A 409 17.48 9.12 -15.56
N TRP A 410 17.96 9.48 -14.36
CA TRP A 410 17.06 9.65 -13.23
C TRP A 410 16.38 11.01 -13.29
N VAL A 411 15.08 11.01 -13.02
CA VAL A 411 14.31 12.25 -12.88
C VAL A 411 13.57 12.22 -11.54
N GLY A 412 13.78 13.26 -10.73
CA GLY A 412 13.05 13.42 -9.46
C GLY A 412 11.54 13.49 -9.69
N VAL A 413 11.10 14.46 -10.50
CA VAL A 413 9.70 14.65 -10.87
C VAL A 413 9.53 14.92 -12.36
N THR A 414 8.67 14.14 -13.03
CA THR A 414 8.20 14.43 -14.39
C THR A 414 6.73 14.89 -14.36
N ILE A 415 6.42 15.99 -15.07
CA ILE A 415 5.08 16.59 -15.15
C ILE A 415 4.59 16.58 -16.59
N ASP A 416 3.47 15.91 -16.90
CA ASP A 416 2.93 15.82 -18.26
C ASP A 416 1.53 16.43 -18.45
N GLY A 417 1.14 17.36 -17.57
CA GLY A 417 -0.16 18.02 -17.66
C GLY A 417 -0.21 19.39 -16.99
N PRO A 418 -1.15 20.24 -17.42
CA PRO A 418 -1.19 21.64 -17.02
C PRO A 418 -1.61 21.85 -15.56
N ALA A 419 -1.22 23.01 -15.04
CA ALA A 419 -1.55 23.49 -13.70
C ALA A 419 -1.10 22.56 -12.56
N THR A 420 -0.06 21.77 -12.80
CA THR A 420 0.55 20.91 -11.78
C THR A 420 1.50 21.72 -10.91
N LYS A 421 1.51 21.43 -9.61
CA LYS A 421 2.39 22.07 -8.63
C LYS A 421 3.43 21.07 -8.15
N VAL A 422 4.69 21.49 -8.14
CA VAL A 422 5.82 20.78 -7.53
C VAL A 422 6.44 21.74 -6.53
N THR A 423 6.11 21.59 -5.25
CA THR A 423 6.51 22.58 -4.24
C THR A 423 7.10 22.00 -2.96
N HIS A 424 8.10 22.67 -2.40
CA HIS A 424 8.69 22.29 -1.10
C HIS A 424 9.20 20.85 -1.03
N ASN A 425 9.64 20.26 -2.15
CA ASN A 425 10.25 18.93 -2.17
C ASN A 425 11.77 19.04 -1.97
N THR A 426 12.37 18.04 -1.32
CA THR A 426 13.81 17.80 -1.34
C THR A 426 14.09 16.76 -2.42
N ILE A 427 14.88 17.12 -3.43
CA ILE A 427 15.19 16.29 -4.60
C ILE A 427 16.70 16.16 -4.67
N THR A 428 17.21 14.95 -4.40
CA THR A 428 18.65 14.67 -4.33
C THR A 428 19.01 13.64 -5.40
N GLY A 429 19.64 14.10 -6.48
CA GLY A 429 20.25 13.23 -7.49
C GLY A 429 21.53 12.55 -6.98
N SER A 430 22.05 11.62 -7.77
CA SER A 430 23.24 10.81 -7.48
C SER A 430 24.53 11.37 -8.10
N LEU A 431 24.44 12.46 -8.88
CA LEU A 431 25.47 12.96 -9.80
C LEU A 431 25.83 12.01 -10.96
N ALA A 432 25.03 10.98 -11.24
CA ALA A 432 25.13 10.20 -12.48
C ALA A 432 24.93 11.11 -13.70
N GLN A 433 25.43 10.73 -14.90
CA GLN A 433 25.67 11.67 -16.02
C GLN A 433 24.44 12.42 -16.56
N SER A 434 23.22 12.05 -16.17
CA SER A 434 21.99 12.56 -16.76
C SER A 434 20.88 12.89 -15.77
N ASP A 435 21.19 12.97 -14.47
CA ASP A 435 20.20 13.23 -13.42
C ASP A 435 19.55 14.62 -13.59
N LYS A 436 18.22 14.65 -13.54
CA LYS A 436 17.38 15.85 -13.58
C LYS A 436 16.49 15.98 -12.35
N GLY A 437 16.28 17.20 -11.88
CA GLY A 437 15.43 17.47 -10.71
C GLY A 437 13.95 17.38 -11.07
N VAL A 438 13.44 18.41 -11.76
CA VAL A 438 12.05 18.49 -12.23
C VAL A 438 12.04 18.69 -13.74
N VAL A 439 11.25 17.90 -14.46
CA VAL A 439 11.11 17.97 -15.93
C VAL A 439 9.62 18.14 -16.25
N THR A 440 9.27 19.19 -16.99
CA THR A 440 7.95 19.25 -17.63
C THR A 440 7.97 18.45 -18.92
N THR A 441 6.82 17.99 -19.42
CA THR A 441 6.63 17.38 -20.73
C THR A 441 5.22 17.72 -21.24
N ASN A 442 4.97 17.41 -22.53
CA ASN A 442 3.70 17.56 -23.26
C ASN A 442 2.64 18.49 -22.61
N GLN A 443 2.70 19.80 -22.88
CA GLN A 443 1.66 20.77 -22.47
C GLN A 443 1.45 20.91 -20.96
N ALA A 444 2.50 20.81 -20.15
CA ALA A 444 2.46 21.14 -18.73
C ALA A 444 2.27 22.64 -18.44
N ASP A 445 1.39 23.32 -19.17
CA ASP A 445 1.15 24.75 -19.11
C ASP A 445 0.71 25.20 -17.71
N ARG A 446 1.11 26.41 -17.29
CA ARG A 446 0.73 27.01 -16.00
C ARG A 446 1.17 26.18 -14.79
N SER A 447 2.17 25.32 -14.94
CA SER A 447 2.73 24.55 -13.82
C SER A 447 3.56 25.45 -12.90
N VAL A 448 3.61 25.10 -11.62
CA VAL A 448 4.32 25.86 -10.59
C VAL A 448 5.36 24.98 -9.92
N ILE A 449 6.63 25.32 -10.11
CA ILE A 449 7.79 24.63 -9.55
C ILE A 449 8.43 25.59 -8.54
N GLN A 450 8.08 25.43 -7.26
CA GLN A 450 8.39 26.46 -6.27
C GLN A 450 8.91 25.94 -4.93
N GLY A 451 9.97 26.55 -4.41
CA GLY A 451 10.42 26.30 -3.04
C GLY A 451 11.05 24.93 -2.85
N ASN A 452 11.49 24.26 -3.92
CA ASN A 452 12.15 22.95 -3.81
C ASN A 452 13.64 23.11 -3.46
N GLU A 453 14.20 22.12 -2.77
CA GLU A 453 15.64 21.96 -2.55
C GLU A 453 16.14 20.88 -3.52
N ILE A 454 16.85 21.29 -4.58
CA ILE A 454 17.29 20.40 -5.66
C ILE A 454 18.82 20.32 -5.63
N THR A 455 19.37 19.14 -5.35
CA THR A 455 20.82 18.90 -5.26
C THR A 455 21.21 17.64 -6.04
N GLY A 456 22.49 17.47 -6.36
CA GLY A 456 22.98 16.23 -6.97
C GLY A 456 22.47 15.91 -8.38
N CYS A 457 21.72 16.81 -9.02
CA CYS A 457 21.24 16.65 -10.39
C CYS A 457 22.33 17.13 -11.36
N SER A 458 22.96 16.24 -12.12
CA SER A 458 24.16 16.58 -12.91
C SER A 458 23.87 17.41 -14.16
N THR A 459 22.66 17.32 -14.71
CA THR A 459 22.31 17.96 -16.00
C THR A 459 21.49 19.22 -15.78
N THR A 460 20.29 19.09 -15.22
CA THR A 460 19.35 20.21 -15.09
C THR A 460 18.59 20.12 -13.76
N ALA A 461 18.53 21.19 -12.98
CA ALA A 461 17.67 21.23 -11.79
C ALA A 461 16.19 21.30 -12.18
N VAL A 462 15.85 22.18 -13.13
CA VAL A 462 14.49 22.31 -13.68
C VAL A 462 14.55 22.44 -15.19
N GLU A 463 13.87 21.55 -15.91
CA GLU A 463 13.73 21.59 -17.37
C GLU A 463 12.28 21.89 -17.75
N ILE A 464 12.07 23.03 -18.43
CA ILE A 464 10.82 23.37 -19.10
C ILE A 464 11.00 23.11 -20.60
N VAL A 465 10.38 22.07 -21.13
CA VAL A 465 10.48 21.75 -22.58
C VAL A 465 9.49 22.50 -23.44
N THR A 466 9.81 22.59 -24.73
CA THR A 466 8.97 23.19 -25.78
C THR A 466 7.52 22.76 -25.69
N GLY A 467 6.63 23.75 -25.69
CA GLY A 467 5.18 23.54 -25.61
C GLY A 467 4.62 23.51 -24.18
N CYS A 468 5.46 23.67 -23.15
CA CYS A 468 5.04 23.94 -21.77
C CYS A 468 5.14 25.45 -21.52
N ASN A 469 4.01 26.14 -21.40
CA ASN A 469 3.94 27.60 -21.40
C ASN A 469 3.41 28.15 -20.06
N ASP A 470 3.56 29.44 -19.82
CA ASP A 470 3.03 30.13 -18.61
C ASP A 470 3.50 29.52 -17.27
N CYS A 471 4.60 28.77 -17.27
CA CYS A 471 5.11 28.09 -16.07
C CYS A 471 5.70 29.10 -15.08
N ILE A 472 5.76 28.74 -13.79
CA ILE A 472 6.42 29.52 -12.74
C ILE A 472 7.50 28.66 -12.10
N VAL A 473 8.75 29.12 -12.16
CA VAL A 473 9.89 28.49 -11.48
C VAL A 473 10.44 29.50 -10.48
N SER A 474 10.22 29.28 -9.18
CA SER A 474 10.62 30.29 -8.19
C SER A 474 11.02 29.77 -6.81
N GLY A 475 11.89 30.49 -6.11
CA GLY A 475 12.25 30.16 -4.73
C GLY A 475 12.94 28.80 -4.56
N ASN A 476 13.40 28.16 -5.64
CA ASN A 476 14.10 26.88 -5.54
C ASN A 476 15.55 27.13 -5.09
N THR A 477 16.06 26.23 -4.25
CA THR A 477 17.41 26.27 -3.68
C THR A 477 18.16 25.01 -4.06
N GLY A 478 19.48 25.06 -4.11
CA GLY A 478 20.27 23.91 -4.57
C GLY A 478 21.76 24.08 -4.34
N GLY A 479 22.44 22.94 -4.34
CA GLY A 479 23.88 22.78 -4.12
C GLY A 479 24.45 21.86 -5.19
N SER A 480 25.40 22.35 -5.99
CA SER A 480 26.07 21.58 -7.07
C SER A 480 25.14 20.97 -8.15
N SER A 481 23.89 21.43 -8.26
CA SER A 481 22.89 20.98 -9.23
C SER A 481 23.04 21.70 -10.59
N GLY A 482 22.56 21.07 -11.66
CA GLY A 482 22.44 21.68 -12.99
C GLY A 482 21.56 22.94 -13.01
N SER A 483 21.63 23.71 -14.09
CA SER A 483 20.91 24.98 -14.22
C SER A 483 19.40 24.79 -14.45
N VAL A 484 18.63 25.88 -14.53
CA VAL A 484 17.30 25.87 -15.16
C VAL A 484 17.47 25.91 -16.68
N SER A 485 16.81 25.00 -17.39
CA SER A 485 16.71 24.99 -18.85
C SER A 485 15.27 25.29 -19.23
N ASP A 486 15.05 26.33 -20.04
CA ASP A 486 13.71 26.77 -20.43
C ASP A 486 13.60 26.90 -21.94
N SER A 487 12.68 26.12 -22.51
CA SER A 487 12.26 26.15 -23.90
C SER A 487 10.76 26.40 -24.03
N GLY A 488 10.09 26.72 -22.92
CA GLY A 488 8.68 27.14 -22.89
C GLY A 488 8.48 28.55 -23.42
N THR A 489 7.24 28.99 -23.53
CA THR A 489 6.91 30.41 -23.75
C THR A 489 6.22 31.02 -22.53
N ASP A 490 6.47 32.29 -22.26
CA ASP A 490 5.88 33.02 -21.13
C ASP A 490 6.16 32.41 -19.75
N THR A 491 7.22 31.59 -19.64
CA THR A 491 7.72 31.04 -18.39
C THR A 491 8.28 32.18 -17.52
N ARG A 492 8.00 32.14 -16.22
CA ARG A 492 8.50 33.10 -15.24
C ARG A 492 9.45 32.42 -14.28
N ILE A 493 10.73 32.74 -14.42
CA ILE A 493 11.81 32.23 -13.57
C ILE A 493 12.25 33.38 -12.64
N PHE A 494 12.01 33.24 -11.33
CA PHE A 494 12.42 34.29 -10.36
C PHE A 494 12.70 33.78 -8.93
N GLY A 495 13.66 34.40 -8.23
CA GLY A 495 13.95 34.15 -6.81
C GLY A 495 14.58 32.79 -6.53
N ASN A 496 15.18 32.15 -7.52
CA ASN A 496 15.95 30.91 -7.33
C ASN A 496 17.36 31.23 -6.82
N GLN A 497 17.98 30.33 -6.04
CA GLN A 497 19.37 30.52 -5.60
C GLN A 497 20.31 30.50 -6.82
N GLN A 498 21.38 31.30 -6.76
CA GLN A 498 22.36 31.47 -7.85
C GLN A 498 22.91 30.15 -8.41
N GLU A 499 22.97 29.10 -7.58
CA GLU A 499 23.46 27.77 -7.96
C GLU A 499 22.51 26.99 -8.88
N ILE A 500 21.25 27.39 -8.95
CA ILE A 500 20.24 26.82 -9.86
C ILE A 500 20.02 27.71 -11.07
N PHE A 501 19.95 29.03 -10.86
CA PHE A 501 19.78 30.00 -11.94
C PHE A 501 20.26 31.38 -11.50
N ALA A 502 21.24 31.93 -12.21
CA ALA A 502 21.76 33.27 -11.96
C ALA A 502 20.85 34.32 -12.62
N GLU A 503 19.81 34.74 -11.89
CA GLU A 503 18.85 35.75 -12.36
C GLU A 503 19.28 37.17 -12.11
N GLU A 504 20.08 37.35 -11.07
CA GLU A 504 20.65 38.62 -10.69
C GLU A 504 22.09 38.42 -10.23
N VAL A 505 22.97 39.26 -10.76
CA VAL A 505 24.37 39.29 -10.35
C VAL A 505 24.76 40.74 -10.16
N HIS A 506 25.62 40.97 -9.18
CA HIS A 506 26.19 42.28 -8.90
C HIS A 506 27.70 42.15 -8.70
N GLY A 507 28.41 43.25 -8.91
CA GLY A 507 29.85 43.25 -8.78
C GLY A 507 30.46 44.63 -8.88
N GLY A 508 31.80 44.65 -8.88
CA GLY A 508 32.60 45.83 -9.16
C GLY A 508 33.16 45.79 -10.57
N ALA A 509 33.43 46.96 -11.14
CA ALA A 509 34.18 47.11 -12.39
C ALA A 509 35.11 48.32 -12.31
N THR A 510 36.26 48.26 -12.97
CA THR A 510 37.24 49.35 -12.99
C THR A 510 37.68 49.62 -14.42
N VAL A 511 37.46 50.85 -14.90
CA VAL A 511 38.09 51.35 -16.13
C VAL A 511 39.37 52.06 -15.72
N THR A 512 40.51 51.55 -16.20
CA THR A 512 41.84 52.08 -15.85
C THR A 512 42.13 53.42 -16.51
N GLU A 513 43.09 54.17 -15.98
CA GLU A 513 43.49 55.51 -16.43
C GLU A 513 43.77 55.68 -17.93
N SER A 514 44.11 54.60 -18.64
CA SER A 514 44.44 54.58 -20.06
C SER A 514 43.33 54.02 -20.96
N ASN A 515 42.22 53.53 -20.38
CA ASN A 515 41.16 52.84 -21.10
C ASN A 515 39.87 53.67 -21.10
N THR A 516 39.02 53.44 -22.11
CA THR A 516 37.68 54.02 -22.21
C THR A 516 36.59 53.00 -21.94
N SER A 517 36.91 51.73 -21.69
CA SER A 517 35.93 50.70 -21.42
C SER A 517 36.47 49.59 -20.52
N VAL A 518 35.55 48.84 -19.92
CA VAL A 518 35.80 47.57 -19.22
C VAL A 518 34.68 46.59 -19.55
N THR A 519 35.05 45.35 -19.87
CA THR A 519 34.08 44.25 -20.03
C THR A 519 33.80 43.63 -18.68
N VAL A 520 32.53 43.60 -18.30
CA VAL A 520 32.00 43.01 -17.08
C VAL A 520 31.48 41.63 -17.40
N SER A 521 32.01 40.60 -16.74
CA SER A 521 31.42 39.25 -16.77
C SER A 521 30.36 39.15 -15.68
N HIS A 522 29.12 38.89 -16.08
CA HIS A 522 27.98 38.86 -15.17
C HIS A 522 27.42 37.48 -14.89
N LEU A 523 27.84 36.43 -15.62
CA LEU A 523 27.46 35.03 -15.38
C LEU A 523 25.94 34.81 -15.27
N LEU A 524 25.11 35.66 -15.90
CA LEU A 524 23.66 35.40 -15.96
C LEU A 524 23.44 34.29 -16.97
N ASP A 525 22.40 33.48 -16.76
CA ASP A 525 22.12 32.35 -17.66
C ASP A 525 21.43 32.77 -18.98
N ALA A 526 21.03 34.04 -19.09
CA ALA A 526 20.49 34.63 -20.31
C ALA A 526 21.04 36.05 -20.55
N THR A 527 20.73 36.61 -21.74
CA THR A 527 21.15 38.00 -22.08
C THR A 527 20.19 39.00 -21.43
N PRO A 528 20.64 39.80 -20.43
CA PRO A 528 19.78 40.81 -19.82
C PRO A 528 19.41 41.91 -20.82
N SER A 529 18.27 42.58 -20.62
CA SER A 529 18.03 43.84 -21.32
C SER A 529 19.03 44.88 -20.82
N ILE A 530 19.48 45.78 -21.68
CA ILE A 530 20.25 46.94 -21.22
C ILE A 530 19.49 47.76 -20.15
N ARG A 531 18.15 47.71 -20.16
CA ARG A 531 17.29 48.36 -19.15
C ARG A 531 17.37 47.71 -17.77
N ASP A 532 17.83 46.48 -17.71
CA ASP A 532 17.94 45.69 -16.48
C ASP A 532 19.36 45.69 -15.91
N ILE A 533 20.26 46.46 -16.53
CA ILE A 533 21.63 46.67 -16.06
C ILE A 533 21.69 48.05 -15.43
N THR A 534 21.90 48.08 -14.11
CA THR A 534 22.19 49.29 -13.36
C THR A 534 23.69 49.39 -13.10
N VAL A 535 24.29 50.52 -13.47
CA VAL A 535 25.71 50.82 -13.22
C VAL A 535 25.79 52.13 -12.43
N THR A 536 26.52 52.12 -11.32
CA THR A 536 26.70 53.26 -10.42
C THR A 536 28.19 53.54 -10.21
N PRO A 537 28.72 54.72 -10.58
CA PRO A 537 30.08 55.09 -10.25
C PRO A 537 30.28 55.16 -8.73
N THR A 538 31.36 54.58 -8.20
CA THR A 538 31.69 54.61 -6.77
C THR A 538 32.76 55.64 -6.42
N ASN A 539 33.39 56.27 -7.41
CA ASN A 539 34.34 57.36 -7.23
C ASN A 539 34.20 58.42 -8.34
N GLY A 540 35.07 59.45 -8.29
CA GLY A 540 35.19 60.38 -9.41
C GLY A 540 35.77 59.68 -10.63
N MET A 541 35.09 59.76 -11.78
CA MET A 541 35.52 59.13 -13.04
C MET A 541 36.72 59.84 -13.71
N GLY A 542 37.48 60.63 -12.95
CA GLY A 542 38.60 61.46 -13.43
C GLY A 542 38.14 62.51 -14.45
N LEU A 543 38.73 62.47 -15.65
CA LEU A 543 38.38 63.34 -16.77
C LEU A 543 37.07 62.94 -17.45
N ALA A 544 36.60 61.70 -17.28
CA ALA A 544 35.35 61.25 -17.88
C ALA A 544 34.14 61.91 -17.21
N THR A 545 33.15 62.26 -18.04
CA THR A 545 31.94 62.97 -17.59
C THR A 545 30.68 62.15 -17.80
N LYS A 546 30.76 61.07 -18.60
CA LYS A 546 29.62 60.21 -18.94
C LYS A 546 30.08 58.76 -18.99
N TYR A 547 29.13 57.86 -18.75
CA TYR A 547 29.28 56.44 -19.01
C TYR A 547 28.02 55.88 -19.70
N TYR A 548 28.17 54.75 -20.38
CA TYR A 548 27.06 54.00 -20.98
C TYR A 548 27.37 52.51 -21.05
N VAL A 549 26.32 51.68 -21.01
CA VAL A 549 26.41 50.23 -21.18
C VAL A 549 26.30 49.88 -22.66
N SER A 550 27.08 48.91 -23.14
CA SER A 550 26.95 48.35 -24.50
C SER A 550 27.32 46.88 -24.55
N ALA A 551 27.29 46.29 -25.75
CA ALA A 551 27.77 44.92 -26.02
C ALA A 551 27.23 43.87 -25.02
N VAL A 552 25.94 44.00 -24.67
CA VAL A 552 25.28 43.07 -23.76
C VAL A 552 25.11 41.74 -24.47
N THR A 553 25.68 40.68 -23.89
CA THR A 553 25.59 39.30 -24.34
C THR A 553 25.04 38.43 -23.21
N SER A 554 24.98 37.11 -23.42
CA SER A 554 24.54 36.18 -22.38
C SER A 554 25.50 36.09 -21.20
N THR A 555 26.75 36.52 -21.33
CA THR A 555 27.76 36.35 -20.26
C THR A 555 28.50 37.63 -19.88
N THR A 556 28.44 38.67 -20.73
CA THR A 556 29.15 39.92 -20.52
C THR A 556 28.38 41.15 -20.97
N PHE A 557 28.73 42.32 -20.42
CA PHE A 557 28.43 43.63 -21.01
C PHE A 557 29.62 44.57 -20.84
N ASP A 558 29.68 45.64 -21.61
CA ASP A 558 30.73 46.66 -21.50
C ASP A 558 30.22 47.90 -20.76
N ILE A 559 31.04 48.45 -19.87
CA ILE A 559 30.89 49.81 -19.32
C ILE A 559 31.88 50.70 -20.07
N ASN A 560 31.36 51.69 -20.79
CA ASN A 560 32.16 52.63 -21.58
C ASN A 560 32.12 54.03 -20.97
N LEU A 561 33.20 54.78 -21.16
CA LEU A 561 33.37 56.19 -20.80
C LEU A 561 33.49 57.05 -22.05
N ASP A 562 33.14 58.33 -21.96
CA ASP A 562 33.32 59.29 -23.06
C ASP A 562 34.80 59.64 -23.34
N ARG A 563 35.68 59.41 -22.37
CA ARG A 563 37.14 59.55 -22.47
C ARG A 563 37.84 58.76 -21.38
N THR A 564 39.15 58.61 -21.47
CA THR A 564 39.93 57.94 -20.43
C THR A 564 39.87 58.74 -19.11
N PRO A 565 39.90 58.08 -17.93
CA PRO A 565 39.87 58.78 -16.64
C PRO A 565 41.06 59.73 -16.44
N GLY A 566 42.18 59.51 -17.13
CA GLY A 566 43.38 60.34 -17.06
C GLY A 566 44.35 59.89 -15.98
N ALA A 567 45.63 60.27 -16.14
CA ALA A 567 46.73 59.81 -15.30
C ALA A 567 46.45 59.97 -13.79
N GLY A 568 46.70 58.92 -13.02
CA GLY A 568 46.47 58.82 -11.59
C GLY A 568 45.02 58.55 -11.17
N ASN A 569 44.09 58.38 -12.12
CA ASN A 569 42.67 58.16 -11.82
C ASN A 569 42.16 56.89 -12.49
N ASN A 570 41.41 56.06 -11.76
CA ASN A 570 40.63 54.97 -12.33
C ASN A 570 39.15 55.26 -12.09
N ALA A 571 38.27 54.98 -13.05
CA ALA A 571 36.83 55.06 -12.82
C ALA A 571 36.34 53.73 -12.27
N GLN A 572 35.76 53.74 -11.07
CA GLN A 572 35.25 52.55 -10.39
C GLN A 572 33.72 52.57 -10.40
N PHE A 573 33.15 51.38 -10.60
CA PHE A 573 31.71 51.18 -10.67
C PHE A 573 31.29 50.01 -9.80
N THR A 574 30.10 50.12 -9.20
CA THR A 574 29.28 48.96 -8.84
C THR A 574 28.24 48.75 -9.91
N TRP A 575 27.88 47.50 -10.16
CA TRP A 575 26.85 47.16 -11.12
C TRP A 575 25.92 46.09 -10.55
N TRP A 576 24.70 46.07 -11.06
CA TRP A 576 23.68 45.08 -10.80
C TRP A 576 22.98 44.79 -12.13
N ALA A 577 22.97 43.54 -12.54
CA ALA A 577 22.29 43.09 -13.75
C ALA A 577 21.23 42.07 -13.34
N LYS A 578 20.04 42.18 -13.91
CA LYS A 578 18.92 41.28 -13.69
C LYS A 578 18.33 40.82 -15.02
N LEU A 579 17.74 39.64 -15.07
CA LEU A 579 16.91 39.23 -16.20
C LEU A 579 15.49 39.77 -15.99
N SER A 580 15.01 40.67 -16.88
CA SER A 580 13.60 41.07 -16.85
C SER A 580 12.71 40.10 -17.59
N LYS A 581 11.45 40.09 -17.14
CA LYS A 581 10.32 39.30 -17.64
C LYS A 581 10.02 39.44 -19.15
N ALA A 582 10.67 40.34 -19.89
CA ALA A 582 10.43 40.56 -21.32
C ALA A 582 11.49 39.94 -22.24
N ASN A 583 12.60 39.47 -21.67
CA ASN A 583 13.75 38.89 -22.40
C ASN A 583 14.02 37.42 -22.04
N LEU A 584 13.23 36.86 -21.13
CA LEU A 584 12.99 35.43 -20.94
C LEU A 584 11.72 35.10 -21.71
#